data_AF-A0A2N2FCC4-F1
#
_entry.id   AF-A0A2N2FCC4-F1
#
_cell.length_a   1.000
_cell.length_b   1.000
_cell.length_c   1.000
_cell.angle_alpha   90.00
_cell.angle_beta   90.00
_cell.angle_gamma   90.00
#
_symmetry.space_group_name_H-M   'P 1'
#
loop_
_entity.id
_entity.type
_entity.pdbx_description
1 polymer ?
#
loop_
_entity_poly.entity_id
_entity_poly.type
_entity_poly.pdbx_seq_one_letter_code
_entity_poly.pdbx_strand_id
1 'polypeptide(L)'
;NDIRWLGFDWQERLFFASDYFEKLYQFAITLIRKGKAYVCDLNADEIRAYRGTLTEPGKNSPYRDRSVEENIDLFARMRAGEFEDGTHVLRAKIDMASPNITMRDPVVYRIKRSGHYRIGDGWVIYPMYDFAHCLSDSIEKITHSICTLEFENNRPLYDWFVNELIEGPKPQQIEFARLNLSYTMLSKRRLIELVEGHLVGGWDDPRMPTVAGMRRRGYTPEAIREFCARIGVAKNDNLVDIALLEHCVRDDLNERAPRAMAVLRPLKVIIDNYPEGQVEEIDCPIHPQKPEMGTRKVPFSRVIYIENDDFMENPPKKYKRLGPGREVRLRNSYVIKLVSTKKNESTGEVLELHCTYDPDTRNA
;
A
#
# COMPACT_ATOMS: atom_id res chain seq x y z
N ASN A 1 -5.23 5.92 -10.22
CA ASN A 1 -6.15 6.44 -9.18
C ASN A 1 -5.44 6.71 -7.88
N ASP A 2 -4.86 5.71 -7.22
CA ASP A 2 -4.29 5.88 -5.87
C ASP A 2 -3.13 6.89 -5.80
N ILE A 3 -2.27 6.95 -6.81
CA ILE A 3 -1.18 7.95 -6.90
C ILE A 3 -1.75 9.39 -6.92
N ARG A 4 -2.82 9.64 -7.70
CA ARG A 4 -3.49 10.96 -7.73
C ARG A 4 -4.18 11.28 -6.41
N TRP A 5 -4.79 10.28 -5.78
CA TRP A 5 -5.40 10.47 -4.46
C TRP A 5 -4.36 10.84 -3.40
N LEU A 6 -3.16 10.27 -3.46
CA LEU A 6 -2.02 10.66 -2.63
C LEU A 6 -1.49 12.08 -2.93
N GLY A 7 -2.04 12.78 -3.93
CA GLY A 7 -1.67 14.16 -4.27
C GLY A 7 -0.48 14.29 -5.20
N PHE A 8 -0.03 13.20 -5.85
CA PHE A 8 1.05 13.25 -6.82
C PHE A 8 0.52 13.36 -8.25
N ASP A 9 1.24 14.12 -9.08
CA ASP A 9 0.92 14.33 -10.49
C ASP A 9 2.14 14.02 -11.36
N TRP A 10 1.96 13.13 -12.33
CA TRP A 10 2.95 12.80 -13.35
C TRP A 10 2.73 13.58 -14.65
N GLN A 11 1.75 14.49 -14.68
CA GLN A 11 1.39 15.30 -15.85
C GLN A 11 1.06 14.39 -17.04
N GLU A 12 1.64 14.68 -18.20
CA GLU A 12 1.46 13.89 -19.43
C GLU A 12 2.41 12.68 -19.52
N ARG A 13 3.24 12.44 -18.49
CA ARG A 13 4.29 11.40 -18.48
C ARG A 13 3.77 10.04 -17.98
N LEU A 14 2.64 9.59 -18.52
CA LEU A 14 2.14 8.24 -18.28
C LEU A 14 2.77 7.29 -19.30
N PHE A 15 3.76 6.53 -18.85
CA PHE A 15 4.48 5.60 -19.72
C PHE A 15 4.19 4.15 -19.40
N PHE A 16 4.39 3.30 -20.40
CA PHE A 16 4.30 1.87 -20.25
C PHE A 16 5.50 1.24 -20.97
N ALA A 17 6.20 0.32 -20.32
CA ALA A 17 7.31 -0.40 -20.95
C ALA A 17 6.91 -1.14 -22.24
N SER A 18 5.62 -1.47 -22.40
CA SER A 18 5.09 -2.06 -23.65
C SER A 18 5.13 -1.12 -24.85
N ASP A 19 5.16 0.20 -24.63
CA ASP A 19 5.35 1.18 -25.71
C ASP A 19 6.78 1.13 -26.28
N TYR A 20 7.71 0.50 -25.55
CA TYR A 20 9.11 0.40 -25.94
C TYR A 20 9.52 -0.96 -26.49
N PHE A 21 8.61 -1.94 -26.60
CA PHE A 21 8.98 -3.31 -27.01
C PHE A 21 9.75 -3.37 -28.32
N GLU A 22 9.37 -2.57 -29.33
CA GLU A 22 10.15 -2.50 -30.57
C GLU A 22 11.56 -1.96 -30.32
N LYS A 23 11.70 -0.88 -29.56
CA LYS A 23 13.01 -0.29 -29.25
C LYS A 23 13.88 -1.24 -28.42
N LEU A 24 13.28 -1.95 -27.46
CA LEU A 24 13.94 -3.00 -26.68
C LEU A 24 14.39 -4.16 -27.58
N TYR A 25 13.58 -4.56 -28.56
CA TYR A 25 13.97 -5.58 -29.54
C TYR A 25 15.18 -5.13 -30.38
N GLN A 26 15.20 -3.88 -30.84
CA GLN A 26 16.34 -3.33 -31.58
C GLN A 26 17.62 -3.22 -30.73
N PHE A 27 17.49 -2.92 -29.43
CA PHE A 27 18.61 -2.98 -28.50
C PHE A 27 19.16 -4.41 -28.34
N ALA A 28 18.28 -5.41 -28.27
CA ALA A 28 18.69 -6.82 -28.23
C ALA A 28 19.43 -7.23 -29.52
N ILE A 29 18.94 -6.82 -30.69
CA ILE A 29 19.65 -7.01 -31.97
C ILE A 29 21.02 -6.34 -31.97
N THR A 30 21.14 -5.14 -31.39
CA THR A 30 22.42 -4.45 -31.23
C THR A 30 23.40 -5.25 -30.36
N LEU A 31 22.94 -5.83 -29.24
CA LEU A 31 23.78 -6.72 -28.42
C LEU A 31 24.24 -7.95 -29.20
N ILE A 32 23.35 -8.59 -29.97
CA ILE A 32 23.70 -9.74 -30.81
C ILE A 32 24.79 -9.35 -31.83
N ARG A 33 24.63 -8.21 -32.52
CA ARG A 33 25.63 -7.70 -33.48
C ARG A 33 26.98 -7.39 -32.84
N LYS A 34 27.00 -6.97 -31.57
CA LYS A 34 28.22 -6.76 -30.78
C LYS A 34 28.82 -8.07 -30.24
N GLY A 35 28.21 -9.23 -30.51
CA GLY A 35 28.61 -10.52 -29.94
C GLY A 35 28.32 -10.66 -28.44
N LYS A 36 27.50 -9.75 -27.88
CA LYS A 36 27.18 -9.63 -26.45
C LYS A 36 25.83 -10.21 -26.06
N ALA A 37 25.15 -10.89 -26.98
CA ALA A 37 23.98 -11.71 -26.70
C ALA A 37 23.93 -12.90 -27.66
N TYR A 38 23.27 -13.98 -27.23
CA TYR A 38 23.09 -15.20 -28.02
C TYR A 38 21.77 -15.89 -27.68
N VAL A 39 21.20 -16.61 -28.64
CA VAL A 39 20.04 -17.49 -28.43
C VAL A 39 20.53 -18.80 -27.84
N CYS A 40 19.89 -19.24 -26.75
CA CYS A 40 20.22 -20.44 -26.02
C CYS A 40 19.02 -21.39 -26.01
N ASP A 41 19.27 -22.66 -26.30
CA ASP A 41 18.22 -23.70 -26.42
C ASP A 41 18.16 -24.60 -25.18
N LEU A 42 19.01 -24.33 -24.19
CA LEU A 42 18.90 -24.97 -22.88
C LEU A 42 17.54 -24.62 -22.26
N ASN A 43 16.86 -25.62 -21.74
CA ASN A 43 15.61 -25.42 -21.02
C ASN A 43 15.86 -24.74 -19.65
N ALA A 44 14.79 -24.39 -18.94
CA ALA A 44 14.89 -23.65 -17.67
C ALA A 44 15.72 -24.38 -16.59
N ASP A 45 15.59 -25.71 -16.49
CA ASP A 45 16.30 -26.52 -15.49
C ASP A 45 17.79 -26.67 -15.86
N GLU A 46 18.08 -26.83 -17.15
CA GLU A 46 19.45 -26.84 -17.67
C GLU A 46 20.14 -25.48 -17.48
N ILE A 47 19.45 -24.36 -17.79
CA ILE A 47 19.97 -23.02 -17.52
C ILE A 47 20.30 -22.86 -16.03
N ARG A 48 19.46 -23.38 -15.14
CA ARG A 48 19.69 -23.35 -13.69
C ARG A 48 20.92 -24.17 -13.31
N ALA A 49 21.05 -25.38 -13.83
CA ALA A 49 22.20 -26.24 -13.58
C ALA A 49 23.51 -25.61 -14.09
N TYR A 50 23.50 -25.03 -15.30
CA TYR A 50 24.66 -24.38 -15.90
C TYR A 50 25.02 -23.06 -15.22
N ARG A 51 24.08 -22.41 -14.53
CA ARG A 51 24.34 -21.16 -13.79
C ARG A 51 25.27 -21.37 -12.59
N GLY A 52 25.37 -22.58 -12.06
CA GLY A 52 26.10 -22.88 -10.83
C GLY A 52 25.37 -22.36 -9.59
N THR A 53 26.11 -22.21 -8.49
CA THR A 53 25.58 -21.81 -7.18
C THR A 53 26.29 -20.56 -6.65
N LEU A 54 25.97 -20.15 -5.41
CA LEU A 54 26.69 -19.08 -4.73
C LEU A 54 28.17 -19.44 -4.44
N THR A 55 28.50 -20.73 -4.41
CA THR A 55 29.87 -21.23 -4.14
C THR A 55 30.55 -21.81 -5.36
N GLU A 56 29.79 -22.27 -6.36
CA GLU A 56 30.32 -22.91 -7.57
C GLU A 56 30.11 -22.02 -8.81
N PRO A 57 31.14 -21.81 -9.65
CA PRO A 57 31.01 -21.02 -10.87
C PRO A 57 30.09 -21.71 -11.88
N GLY A 58 29.48 -20.91 -12.76
CA GLY A 58 28.69 -21.42 -13.87
C GLY A 58 29.55 -21.96 -15.02
N LYS A 59 28.89 -22.60 -15.98
CA LYS A 59 29.51 -23.16 -17.20
C LYS A 59 28.86 -22.54 -18.43
N ASN A 60 29.66 -22.32 -19.47
CA ASN A 60 29.14 -21.80 -20.74
C ASN A 60 28.11 -22.76 -21.34
N SER A 61 27.04 -22.18 -21.89
CA SER A 61 26.09 -22.94 -22.71
C SER A 61 26.79 -23.49 -23.96
N PRO A 62 26.44 -24.69 -24.45
CA PRO A 62 26.92 -25.17 -25.75
C PRO A 62 26.58 -24.25 -26.91
N TYR A 63 25.54 -23.43 -26.76
CA TYR A 63 25.06 -22.48 -27.77
C TYR A 63 25.69 -21.08 -27.65
N ARG A 64 26.62 -20.88 -26.69
CA ARG A 64 27.18 -19.55 -26.38
C ARG A 64 27.96 -18.94 -27.54
N ASP A 65 28.58 -19.77 -28.38
CA ASP A 65 29.48 -19.35 -29.46
C ASP A 65 28.84 -19.40 -30.85
N ARG A 66 27.50 -19.42 -30.92
CA ARG A 66 26.75 -19.21 -32.17
C ARG A 66 27.18 -17.94 -32.88
N SER A 67 27.16 -17.97 -34.22
CA SER A 67 27.49 -16.81 -35.06
C SER A 67 26.47 -15.68 -34.86
N VAL A 68 26.85 -14.45 -35.23
CA VAL A 68 25.95 -13.30 -35.15
C VAL A 68 24.73 -13.53 -36.05
N GLU A 69 24.95 -14.07 -37.25
CA GLU A 69 23.94 -14.35 -38.26
C GLU A 69 22.92 -15.37 -37.77
N GLU A 70 23.38 -16.49 -37.18
CA GLU A 70 22.50 -17.52 -36.61
C GLU A 70 21.67 -16.98 -35.45
N ASN A 71 22.26 -16.17 -34.58
CA ASN A 71 21.53 -15.56 -33.46
C ASN A 71 20.46 -14.56 -33.93
N ILE A 72 20.75 -13.77 -34.97
CA ILE A 72 19.78 -12.84 -35.56
C ILE A 72 18.61 -13.60 -36.19
N ASP A 73 18.89 -14.65 -36.97
CA ASP A 73 17.85 -15.51 -37.58
C ASP A 73 16.94 -16.14 -36.52
N LEU A 74 17.53 -16.84 -35.54
CA LEU A 74 16.78 -17.49 -34.48
C LEU A 74 15.95 -16.49 -33.67
N PHE A 75 16.51 -15.33 -33.32
CA PHE A 75 15.78 -14.33 -32.55
C PHE A 75 14.63 -13.69 -33.35
N ALA A 76 14.78 -13.53 -34.68
CA ALA A 76 13.69 -13.11 -35.55
C ALA A 76 12.57 -14.16 -35.63
N ARG A 77 12.91 -15.45 -35.71
CA ARG A 77 11.95 -16.57 -35.72
C ARG A 77 11.23 -16.74 -34.38
N MET A 78 11.95 -16.51 -33.26
CA MET A 78 11.34 -16.39 -31.93
C MET A 78 10.28 -15.28 -31.90
N ARG A 79 10.59 -14.10 -32.44
CA ARG A 79 9.63 -12.99 -32.56
C ARG A 79 8.45 -13.32 -33.47
N ALA A 80 8.66 -14.10 -34.54
CA ALA A 80 7.63 -14.54 -35.45
C ALA A 80 6.71 -15.64 -34.88
N GLY A 81 7.03 -16.19 -33.70
CA GLY A 81 6.23 -17.22 -33.04
C GLY A 81 6.37 -18.61 -33.63
N GLU A 82 7.50 -18.90 -34.27
CA GLU A 82 7.78 -20.21 -34.86
C GLU A 82 8.00 -21.30 -33.79
N PHE A 83 8.37 -20.90 -32.57
CA PHE A 83 8.74 -21.82 -31.50
C PHE A 83 7.79 -21.77 -30.31
N GLU A 84 7.71 -22.88 -29.58
CA GLU A 84 6.90 -23.01 -28.36
C GLU A 84 7.51 -22.29 -27.15
N ASP A 85 6.69 -22.09 -26.11
CA ASP A 85 7.14 -21.50 -24.86
C ASP A 85 8.30 -22.29 -24.23
N GLY A 86 9.40 -21.60 -23.92
CA GLY A 86 10.55 -22.18 -23.22
C GLY A 86 11.55 -22.96 -24.09
N THR A 87 11.34 -23.07 -25.40
CA THR A 87 12.29 -23.73 -26.31
C THR A 87 13.57 -22.92 -26.52
N HIS A 88 13.44 -21.60 -26.60
CA HIS A 88 14.55 -20.68 -26.78
C HIS A 88 14.43 -19.47 -25.86
N VAL A 89 15.58 -18.97 -25.44
CA VAL A 89 15.72 -17.68 -24.77
C VAL A 89 16.88 -16.90 -25.37
N LEU A 90 16.75 -15.57 -25.41
CA LEU A 90 17.91 -14.72 -25.68
C LEU A 90 18.62 -14.46 -24.35
N ARG A 91 19.94 -14.68 -24.29
CA ARG A 91 20.76 -14.42 -23.10
C ARG A 91 21.83 -13.38 -23.42
N ALA A 92 22.15 -12.54 -22.43
CA ALA A 92 23.33 -11.68 -22.51
C ALA A 92 24.58 -12.56 -22.40
N LYS A 93 25.65 -12.18 -23.09
CA LYS A 93 26.95 -12.85 -23.05
C LYS A 93 27.88 -12.01 -22.18
N ILE A 94 27.99 -12.39 -20.91
CA ILE A 94 28.74 -11.64 -19.89
C ILE A 94 29.83 -12.55 -19.32
N ASP A 95 29.66 -13.08 -18.10
CA ASP A 95 30.65 -13.89 -17.42
C ASP A 95 29.97 -14.99 -16.57
N MET A 96 30.07 -16.23 -17.02
CA MET A 96 29.52 -17.39 -16.32
C MET A 96 30.25 -17.70 -15.00
N ALA A 97 31.47 -17.20 -14.79
CA ALA A 97 32.23 -17.38 -13.56
C ALA A 97 32.04 -16.22 -12.56
N SER A 98 31.23 -15.21 -12.89
CA SER A 98 31.05 -14.04 -12.04
C SER A 98 30.60 -14.41 -10.62
N PRO A 99 31.15 -13.78 -9.57
CA PRO A 99 30.65 -13.97 -8.20
C PRO A 99 29.23 -13.42 -8.05
N ASN A 100 28.81 -12.48 -8.89
CA ASN A 100 27.44 -12.02 -8.95
C ASN A 100 26.62 -12.91 -9.90
N ILE A 101 25.66 -13.66 -9.34
CA ILE A 101 24.81 -14.58 -10.11
C ILE A 101 24.01 -13.86 -11.21
N THR A 102 23.65 -12.58 -11.02
CA THR A 102 22.89 -11.82 -12.03
C THR A 102 23.71 -11.57 -13.30
N MET A 103 25.05 -11.61 -13.20
CA MET A 103 25.98 -11.42 -14.32
C MET A 103 26.29 -12.73 -15.08
N ARG A 104 25.75 -13.87 -14.65
CA ARG A 104 25.99 -15.18 -15.29
C ARG A 104 25.04 -15.41 -16.46
N ASP A 105 25.37 -14.76 -17.58
CA ASP A 105 24.61 -14.74 -18.83
C ASP A 105 23.08 -14.69 -18.59
N PRO A 106 22.55 -13.59 -18.02
CA PRO A 106 21.14 -13.48 -17.68
C PRO A 106 20.24 -13.57 -18.93
N VAL A 107 19.02 -14.06 -18.73
CA VAL A 107 18.00 -14.09 -19.78
C VAL A 107 17.54 -12.65 -20.05
N VAL A 108 17.49 -12.29 -21.34
CA VAL A 108 17.09 -10.98 -21.86
C VAL A 108 15.68 -11.04 -22.42
N TYR A 109 15.35 -12.10 -23.17
CA TYR A 109 14.00 -12.36 -23.69
C TYR A 109 13.61 -13.82 -23.49
N ARG A 110 12.32 -14.04 -23.28
CA ARG A 110 11.69 -15.36 -23.32
C ARG A 110 10.50 -15.37 -24.27
N ILE A 111 10.20 -16.55 -24.81
CA ILE A 111 8.95 -16.80 -25.52
C ILE A 111 7.83 -16.96 -24.49
N LYS A 112 6.69 -16.31 -24.75
CA LYS A 112 5.44 -16.48 -24.01
C LYS A 112 4.27 -16.19 -24.95
N ARG A 113 3.59 -17.23 -25.42
CA ARG A 113 2.46 -17.13 -26.36
C ARG A 113 1.15 -16.76 -25.65
N SER A 114 1.15 -15.63 -24.96
CA SER A 114 -0.03 -15.08 -24.29
C SER A 114 -0.23 -13.62 -24.69
N GLY A 115 -1.46 -13.24 -25.03
CA GLY A 115 -1.80 -11.85 -25.35
C GLY A 115 -1.45 -10.88 -24.23
N HIS A 116 -0.94 -9.70 -24.62
CA HIS A 116 -0.62 -8.62 -23.70
C HIS A 116 -1.82 -7.68 -23.55
N TYR A 117 -2.18 -7.34 -22.31
CA TYR A 117 -3.39 -6.56 -22.00
C TYR A 117 -3.53 -5.20 -22.74
N ARG A 118 -2.43 -4.60 -23.22
CA ARG A 118 -2.45 -3.34 -24.00
C ARG A 118 -2.28 -3.49 -25.50
N ILE A 119 -1.42 -4.42 -25.94
CA ILE A 119 -0.96 -4.50 -27.33
C ILE A 119 -1.44 -5.77 -28.04
N GLY A 120 -2.30 -6.55 -27.37
CA GLY A 120 -2.88 -7.78 -27.89
C GLY A 120 -1.83 -8.84 -28.17
N ASP A 121 -2.01 -9.54 -29.28
CA ASP A 121 -1.20 -10.70 -29.69
C ASP A 121 -0.05 -10.32 -30.63
N GLY A 122 0.28 -9.03 -30.76
CA GLY A 122 1.35 -8.55 -31.63
C GLY A 122 2.77 -8.96 -31.20
N TRP A 123 2.92 -9.53 -30.00
CA TRP A 123 4.20 -9.97 -29.44
C TRP A 123 4.07 -11.33 -28.77
N VAL A 124 5.03 -12.21 -29.07
CA VAL A 124 5.15 -13.56 -28.48
C VAL A 124 6.48 -13.77 -27.75
N ILE A 125 7.37 -12.78 -27.80
CA ILE A 125 8.56 -12.69 -26.97
C ILE A 125 8.47 -11.46 -26.08
N TYR A 126 8.89 -11.61 -24.83
CA TYR A 126 8.80 -10.54 -23.83
C TYR A 126 10.15 -10.32 -23.15
N PRO A 127 10.57 -9.05 -22.97
CA PRO A 127 11.82 -8.73 -22.32
C PRO A 127 11.73 -9.07 -20.82
N MET A 128 12.86 -9.47 -20.26
CA MET A 128 13.01 -9.66 -18.81
C MET A 128 13.15 -8.32 -18.09
N TYR A 129 12.84 -8.32 -16.79
CA TYR A 129 12.84 -7.11 -15.96
C TYR A 129 14.13 -6.30 -16.07
N ASP A 130 15.29 -6.92 -15.85
CA ASP A 130 16.59 -6.22 -15.84
C ASP A 130 16.91 -5.52 -17.17
N PHE A 131 16.48 -6.09 -18.29
CA PHE A 131 16.67 -5.51 -19.61
C PHE A 131 15.68 -4.38 -19.89
N ALA A 132 14.40 -4.59 -19.59
CA ALA A 132 13.36 -3.59 -19.83
C ALA A 132 13.52 -2.38 -18.91
N HIS A 133 13.86 -2.58 -17.63
CA HIS A 133 13.91 -1.55 -16.59
C HIS A 133 14.94 -0.46 -16.93
N CYS A 134 16.21 -0.84 -17.07
CA CYS A 134 17.30 0.12 -17.32
C CYS A 134 17.19 0.84 -18.67
N LEU A 135 16.68 0.17 -19.70
CA LEU A 135 16.50 0.77 -21.02
C LEU A 135 15.27 1.68 -21.04
N SER A 136 14.21 1.38 -20.29
CA SER A 136 13.07 2.30 -20.11
C SER A 136 13.52 3.57 -19.42
N ASP A 137 14.31 3.46 -18.34
CA ASP A 137 14.89 4.63 -17.66
C ASP A 137 15.68 5.51 -18.62
N SER A 138 16.52 4.92 -19.46
CA SER A 138 17.29 5.66 -20.45
C SER A 138 16.40 6.32 -21.52
N ILE A 139 15.40 5.61 -22.04
CA ILE A 139 14.44 6.13 -23.03
C ILE A 139 13.70 7.35 -22.48
N GLU A 140 13.28 7.27 -21.22
CA GLU A 140 12.54 8.31 -20.51
C GLU A 140 13.44 9.41 -19.92
N LYS A 141 14.76 9.28 -20.10
CA LYS A 141 15.78 10.21 -19.58
C LYS A 141 15.72 10.37 -18.05
N ILE A 142 15.43 9.28 -17.36
CA ILE A 142 15.53 9.21 -15.91
C ILE A 142 16.98 9.50 -15.52
N THR A 143 17.17 10.31 -14.48
CA THR A 143 18.50 10.60 -13.92
C THR A 143 18.80 9.69 -12.74
N HIS A 144 17.82 9.47 -11.87
CA HIS A 144 17.92 8.66 -10.67
C HIS A 144 16.78 7.64 -10.66
N SER A 145 17.10 6.38 -10.93
CA SER A 145 16.18 5.26 -10.84
C SER A 145 16.15 4.74 -9.41
N ILE A 146 15.11 5.09 -8.66
CA ILE A 146 14.98 4.75 -7.24
C ILE A 146 14.21 3.43 -7.09
N CYS A 147 14.87 2.41 -6.53
CA CYS A 147 14.27 1.09 -6.28
C CYS A 147 14.60 0.59 -4.85
N THR A 148 14.12 -0.60 -4.50
CA THR A 148 14.36 -1.17 -3.17
C THR A 148 15.64 -2.04 -3.14
N LEU A 149 16.18 -2.27 -1.94
CA LEU A 149 17.42 -3.04 -1.72
C LEU A 149 17.43 -4.44 -2.35
N GLU A 150 16.27 -5.07 -2.57
CA GLU A 150 16.21 -6.36 -3.25
C GLU A 150 16.84 -6.35 -4.65
N PHE A 151 17.00 -5.16 -5.27
CA PHE A 151 17.61 -4.97 -6.58
C PHE A 151 19.07 -4.49 -6.55
N GLU A 152 19.70 -4.40 -5.38
CA GLU A 152 21.10 -3.96 -5.29
C GLU A 152 22.04 -4.91 -6.06
N ASN A 153 21.81 -6.23 -5.97
CA ASN A 153 22.57 -7.23 -6.74
C ASN A 153 22.32 -7.15 -8.25
N ASN A 154 21.25 -6.48 -8.69
CA ASN A 154 20.91 -6.26 -10.09
C ASN A 154 21.60 -5.01 -10.66
N ARG A 155 22.07 -4.07 -9.82
CA ARG A 155 22.74 -2.84 -10.27
C ARG A 155 23.92 -3.09 -11.22
N PRO A 156 24.82 -4.08 -10.99
CA PRO A 156 25.89 -4.35 -11.95
C PRO A 156 25.38 -4.75 -13.34
N LEU A 157 24.24 -5.44 -13.42
CA LEU A 157 23.61 -5.82 -14.67
C LEU A 157 22.90 -4.63 -15.34
N TYR A 158 22.24 -3.79 -14.53
CA TYR A 158 21.68 -2.50 -14.96
C TYR A 158 22.77 -1.67 -15.64
N ASP A 159 23.88 -1.44 -14.95
CA ASP A 159 25.02 -0.66 -15.43
C ASP A 159 25.62 -1.28 -16.70
N TRP A 160 25.70 -2.62 -16.77
CA TRP A 160 26.18 -3.32 -17.95
C TRP A 160 25.33 -3.00 -19.18
N PHE A 161 24.00 -3.18 -19.12
CA PHE A 161 23.13 -2.89 -20.26
C PHE A 161 23.21 -1.43 -20.70
N VAL A 162 23.17 -0.50 -19.74
CA VAL A 162 23.25 0.94 -20.02
C VAL A 162 24.59 1.30 -20.66
N ASN A 163 25.69 0.73 -20.17
CA ASN A 163 27.02 0.97 -20.75
C ASN A 163 27.17 0.42 -22.17
N GLU A 164 26.53 -0.71 -22.46
CA GLU A 164 26.61 -1.36 -23.77
C GLU A 164 25.73 -0.73 -24.83
N LEU A 165 24.61 -0.11 -24.45
CA LEU A 165 23.56 0.26 -25.39
C LEU A 165 23.28 1.76 -25.46
N ILE A 166 23.63 2.52 -24.43
CA ILE A 166 23.25 3.93 -24.32
C ILE A 166 24.47 4.82 -24.55
N GLU A 167 24.38 5.63 -25.60
CA GLU A 167 25.29 6.74 -25.86
C GLU A 167 24.71 8.02 -25.21
N GLY A 168 25.53 8.73 -24.41
CA GLY A 168 25.12 9.95 -23.73
C GLY A 168 24.79 9.78 -22.24
N PRO A 169 23.89 10.61 -21.66
CA PRO A 169 23.56 10.56 -20.25
C PRO A 169 22.98 9.21 -19.84
N LYS A 170 23.52 8.66 -18.75
CA LYS A 170 23.15 7.33 -18.24
C LYS A 170 22.39 7.48 -16.93
N PRO A 171 21.21 6.84 -16.77
CA PRO A 171 20.51 6.82 -15.50
C PRO A 171 21.35 6.12 -14.43
N GLN A 172 21.22 6.54 -13.17
CA GLN A 172 21.85 5.90 -12.02
C GLN A 172 20.80 5.19 -11.18
N GLN A 173 20.98 3.89 -10.92
CA GLN A 173 20.15 3.17 -9.95
C GLN A 173 20.56 3.53 -8.51
N ILE A 174 19.58 3.82 -7.66
CA ILE A 174 19.75 4.10 -6.24
C ILE A 174 18.74 3.29 -5.44
N GLU A 175 19.24 2.52 -4.48
CA GLU A 175 18.43 1.64 -3.66
C GLU A 175 18.14 2.23 -2.26
N PHE A 176 16.96 1.93 -1.73
CA PHE A 176 16.59 2.20 -0.34
C PHE A 176 15.91 0.99 0.29
N ALA A 177 15.89 0.93 1.62
CA ALA A 177 15.22 -0.13 2.35
C ALA A 177 13.70 -0.05 2.17
N ARG A 178 13.08 -1.19 1.91
CA ARG A 178 11.62 -1.30 1.85
C ARG A 178 11.00 -0.91 3.19
N LEU A 179 9.78 -0.36 3.16
CA LEU A 179 8.98 -0.24 4.36
C LEU A 179 8.58 -1.64 4.87
N ASN A 180 8.80 -1.89 6.15
CA ASN A 180 8.11 -2.95 6.90
C ASN A 180 7.34 -2.31 8.06
N LEU A 181 6.07 -2.67 8.19
CA LEU A 181 5.17 -2.13 9.21
C LEU A 181 4.76 -3.25 10.17
N SER A 182 4.80 -3.00 11.47
CA SER A 182 4.35 -3.95 12.48
C SER A 182 2.86 -4.30 12.27
N TYR A 183 2.47 -5.53 12.67
CA TYR A 183 1.11 -6.06 12.53
C TYR A 183 0.55 -6.07 11.10
N THR A 184 1.39 -5.90 10.08
CA THR A 184 0.96 -5.70 8.69
C THR A 184 1.75 -6.59 7.74
N MET A 185 1.07 -7.21 6.78
CA MET A 185 1.70 -7.95 5.69
C MET A 185 1.69 -7.13 4.40
N LEU A 186 2.87 -6.81 3.86
CA LEU A 186 3.01 -6.02 2.61
C LEU A 186 3.30 -6.89 1.38
N SER A 187 3.45 -8.21 1.55
CA SER A 187 3.69 -9.13 0.43
C SER A 187 2.44 -9.26 -0.44
N LYS A 188 2.55 -8.92 -1.73
CA LYS A 188 1.45 -9.07 -2.70
C LYS A 188 0.87 -10.48 -2.73
N ARG A 189 1.71 -11.53 -2.63
CA ARG A 189 1.25 -12.92 -2.59
C ARG A 189 0.32 -13.18 -1.39
N ARG A 190 0.72 -12.73 -0.19
CA ARG A 190 -0.11 -12.87 1.02
C ARG A 190 -1.39 -12.05 0.93
N LEU A 191 -1.34 -10.86 0.34
CA LEU A 191 -2.54 -10.04 0.14
C LEU A 191 -3.52 -10.69 -0.85
N ILE A 192 -3.02 -11.33 -1.92
CA ILE A 192 -3.85 -12.14 -2.83
C ILE A 192 -4.52 -13.28 -2.07
N GLU A 193 -3.76 -14.03 -1.26
CA GLU A 193 -4.31 -15.12 -0.42
C GLU A 193 -5.45 -14.63 0.49
N LEU A 194 -5.35 -13.42 1.08
CA LEU A 194 -6.43 -12.83 1.89
C LEU A 194 -7.70 -12.54 1.08
N VAL A 195 -7.53 -12.01 -0.14
CA VAL A 195 -8.65 -11.62 -1.02
C VAL A 195 -9.32 -12.85 -1.63
N GLU A 196 -8.54 -13.76 -2.20
CA GLU A 196 -9.05 -15.01 -2.80
C GLU A 196 -9.62 -15.96 -1.75
N GLY A 197 -9.05 -15.95 -0.54
CA GLY A 197 -9.57 -16.70 0.61
C GLY A 197 -10.78 -16.05 1.29
N HIS A 198 -11.29 -14.92 0.78
CA HIS A 198 -12.44 -14.18 1.34
C HIS A 198 -12.31 -13.82 2.83
N LEU A 199 -11.08 -13.65 3.33
CA LEU A 199 -10.81 -13.20 4.71
C LEU A 199 -10.99 -11.69 4.87
N VAL A 200 -10.99 -10.98 3.74
CA VAL A 200 -11.30 -9.55 3.60
C VAL A 200 -12.36 -9.33 2.52
N GLY A 201 -13.06 -8.20 2.57
CA GLY A 201 -14.11 -7.84 1.60
C GLY A 201 -13.59 -7.48 0.20
N GLY A 202 -12.27 -7.40 0.01
CA GLY A 202 -11.64 -7.06 -1.27
C GLY A 202 -10.33 -6.29 -1.08
N TRP A 203 -9.78 -5.79 -2.19
CA TRP A 203 -8.55 -4.99 -2.19
C TRP A 203 -8.70 -3.62 -1.50
N ASP A 204 -9.92 -3.11 -1.37
CA ASP A 204 -10.25 -1.84 -0.72
C ASP A 204 -10.80 -2.04 0.71
N ASP A 205 -10.75 -3.25 1.28
CA ASP A 205 -11.22 -3.50 2.64
C ASP A 205 -10.49 -2.58 3.64
N PRO A 206 -11.18 -1.92 4.59
CA PRO A 206 -10.57 -1.00 5.55
C PRO A 206 -9.51 -1.61 6.50
N ARG A 207 -9.31 -2.93 6.46
CA ARG A 207 -8.26 -3.67 7.17
C ARG A 207 -7.03 -3.94 6.30
N MET A 208 -7.13 -3.75 4.97
CA MET A 208 -6.04 -3.99 4.04
C MET A 208 -5.03 -2.83 4.05
N PRO A 209 -3.72 -3.11 3.95
CA PRO A 209 -2.68 -2.08 3.90
C PRO A 209 -2.51 -1.48 2.50
N THR A 210 -3.53 -1.59 1.64
CA THR A 210 -3.55 -0.97 0.32
C THR A 210 -3.93 0.49 0.46
N VAL A 211 -3.48 1.33 -0.47
CA VAL A 211 -3.89 2.75 -0.50
C VAL A 211 -5.41 2.88 -0.60
N ALA A 212 -6.06 2.01 -1.40
CA ALA A 212 -7.51 1.95 -1.49
C ALA A 212 -8.18 1.59 -0.14
N GLY A 213 -7.65 0.61 0.59
CA GLY A 213 -8.14 0.19 1.90
C GLY A 213 -7.99 1.29 2.94
N MET A 214 -6.82 1.93 3.00
CA MET A 214 -6.57 3.08 3.88
C MET A 214 -7.51 4.26 3.55
N ARG A 215 -7.70 4.58 2.27
CA ARG A 215 -8.66 5.60 1.83
C ARG A 215 -10.07 5.28 2.32
N ARG A 216 -10.55 4.04 2.13
CA ARG A 216 -11.87 3.62 2.60
C ARG A 216 -11.97 3.62 4.13
N ARG A 217 -10.88 3.34 4.84
CA ARG A 217 -10.79 3.40 6.31
C ARG A 217 -10.93 4.82 6.86
N GLY A 218 -10.74 5.85 6.04
CA GLY A 218 -10.81 7.25 6.43
C GLY A 218 -9.44 7.90 6.66
N TYR A 219 -8.35 7.27 6.18
CA TYR A 219 -7.05 7.91 6.16
C TYR A 219 -7.06 9.04 5.14
N THR A 220 -6.36 10.13 5.44
CA THR A 220 -6.15 11.23 4.52
C THR A 220 -4.84 11.04 3.76
N PRO A 221 -4.72 11.60 2.54
CA PRO A 221 -3.46 11.56 1.83
C PRO A 221 -2.38 12.40 2.54
N GLU A 222 -2.76 13.47 3.26
CA GLU A 222 -1.84 14.25 4.10
C GLU A 222 -1.20 13.40 5.18
N ALA A 223 -1.98 12.61 5.94
CA ALA A 223 -1.46 11.76 7.01
C ALA A 223 -0.49 10.69 6.48
N ILE A 224 -0.77 10.11 5.31
CA ILE A 224 0.12 9.10 4.71
C ILE A 224 1.42 9.75 4.23
N ARG A 225 1.36 10.94 3.61
CA ARG A 225 2.58 11.66 3.20
C ARG A 225 3.41 12.09 4.41
N GLU A 226 2.77 12.55 5.48
CA GLU A 226 3.43 12.89 6.74
C GLU A 226 4.11 11.66 7.37
N PHE A 227 3.42 10.52 7.39
CA PHE A 227 4.01 9.26 7.83
C PHE A 227 5.27 8.91 7.01
N CYS A 228 5.20 8.97 5.68
CA CYS A 228 6.34 8.74 4.79
C CYS A 228 7.50 9.73 5.04
N ALA A 229 7.20 11.00 5.35
CA ALA A 229 8.22 11.99 5.69
C ALA A 229 8.92 11.67 7.02
N ARG A 230 8.17 11.24 8.04
CA ARG A 230 8.71 10.92 9.38
C ARG A 230 9.58 9.67 9.41
N ILE A 231 9.25 8.63 8.66
CA ILE A 231 10.07 7.40 8.63
C ILE A 231 11.41 7.59 7.91
N GLY A 232 11.50 8.61 7.05
CA GLY A 232 12.70 8.91 6.26
C GLY A 232 13.03 7.84 5.21
N VAL A 233 14.20 8.01 4.59
CA VAL A 233 14.72 7.10 3.58
C VAL A 233 16.14 6.69 3.98
N ALA A 234 16.36 5.39 4.14
CA ALA A 234 17.65 4.83 4.55
C ALA A 234 17.93 3.52 3.81
N LYS A 235 19.18 3.05 3.87
CA LYS A 235 19.60 1.73 3.35
C LYS A 235 19.55 0.61 4.40
N ASN A 236 19.15 0.89 5.63
CA ASN A 236 19.05 -0.15 6.66
C ASN A 236 17.61 -0.62 6.78
N ASP A 237 17.40 -1.93 6.83
CA ASP A 237 16.09 -2.50 7.09
C ASP A 237 15.54 -2.00 8.43
N ASN A 238 14.30 -1.52 8.41
CA ASN A 238 13.59 -1.07 9.59
C ASN A 238 12.22 -1.75 9.70
N LEU A 239 11.79 -1.95 10.94
CA LEU A 239 10.41 -2.30 11.27
C LEU A 239 9.79 -1.08 11.95
N VAL A 240 8.90 -0.40 11.23
CA VAL A 240 8.18 0.75 11.75
C VAL A 240 6.95 0.26 12.52
N ASP A 241 6.71 0.84 13.70
CA ASP A 241 5.50 0.53 14.45
C ASP A 241 4.27 1.19 13.81
N ILE A 242 3.19 0.42 13.64
CA ILE A 242 1.89 0.92 13.16
C ILE A 242 1.36 2.09 14.00
N ALA A 243 1.74 2.19 15.28
CA ALA A 243 1.39 3.32 16.14
C ALA A 243 1.82 4.68 15.57
N LEU A 244 2.94 4.75 14.83
CA LEU A 244 3.37 5.98 14.17
C LEU A 244 2.43 6.38 13.03
N LEU A 245 1.99 5.41 12.24
CA LEU A 245 1.01 5.64 11.18
C LEU A 245 -0.33 6.11 11.75
N GLU A 246 -0.81 5.45 12.80
CA GLU A 246 -2.04 5.87 13.48
C GLU A 246 -1.92 7.25 14.12
N HIS A 247 -0.76 7.59 14.67
CA HIS A 247 -0.48 8.92 15.20
C HIS A 247 -0.59 9.99 14.12
N CYS A 248 0.00 9.78 12.94
CA CYS A 248 -0.10 10.74 11.83
C CYS A 248 -1.56 10.97 11.41
N VAL A 249 -2.38 9.91 11.39
CA VAL A 249 -3.82 10.03 11.09
C VAL A 249 -4.58 10.76 12.20
N ARG A 250 -4.29 10.45 13.47
CA ARG A 250 -4.92 11.12 14.61
C ARG A 250 -4.58 12.61 14.62
N ASP A 251 -3.34 12.98 14.39
CA ASP A 251 -2.89 14.38 14.34
C ASP A 251 -3.61 15.14 13.23
N ASP A 252 -3.66 14.57 12.02
CA ASP A 252 -4.32 15.19 10.89
C ASP A 252 -5.83 15.37 11.11
N LEU A 253 -6.52 14.30 11.55
CA LEU A 253 -7.96 14.34 11.82
C LEU A 253 -8.30 15.21 13.04
N ASN A 254 -7.42 15.28 14.04
CA ASN A 254 -7.63 16.18 15.17
C ASN A 254 -7.76 17.63 14.69
N GLU A 255 -7.02 18.04 13.67
CA GLU A 255 -7.08 19.42 13.17
C GLU A 255 -8.27 19.70 12.26
N ARG A 256 -8.74 18.73 11.47
CA ARG A 256 -9.73 18.99 10.41
C ARG A 256 -11.11 18.41 10.65
N ALA A 257 -11.25 17.36 11.45
CA ALA A 257 -12.49 16.62 11.56
C ALA A 257 -13.52 17.36 12.44
N PRO A 258 -14.75 17.63 11.93
CA PRO A 258 -15.87 18.05 12.76
C PRO A 258 -16.13 17.06 13.90
N ARG A 259 -16.32 17.56 15.13
CA ARG A 259 -16.69 16.72 16.27
C ARG A 259 -18.17 16.39 16.21
N ALA A 260 -18.48 15.11 16.28
CA ALA A 260 -19.82 14.57 16.37
C ALA A 260 -20.06 13.90 17.73
N MET A 261 -21.32 13.61 18.03
CA MET A 261 -21.72 12.73 19.12
C MET A 261 -22.41 11.54 18.49
N ALA A 262 -21.97 10.34 18.84
CA ALA A 262 -22.55 9.08 18.41
C ALA A 262 -22.50 8.12 19.59
N VAL A 263 -23.53 7.30 19.72
CA VAL A 263 -23.62 6.27 20.76
C VAL A 263 -23.67 4.92 20.06
N LEU A 264 -22.66 4.09 20.30
CA LEU A 264 -22.48 2.80 19.65
C LEU A 264 -23.23 1.69 20.39
N ARG A 265 -23.25 1.73 21.73
CA ARG A 265 -24.02 0.81 22.58
C ARG A 265 -25.05 1.62 23.38
N PRO A 266 -26.23 1.88 22.80
CA PRO A 266 -27.19 2.81 23.40
C PRO A 266 -27.77 2.26 24.70
N LEU A 267 -27.60 3.02 25.78
CA LEU A 267 -28.34 2.88 27.03
C LEU A 267 -29.29 4.07 27.16
N LYS A 268 -30.59 3.77 27.27
CA LYS A 268 -31.64 4.78 27.33
C LYS A 268 -31.63 5.46 28.70
N VAL A 269 -31.69 6.80 28.69
CA VAL A 269 -31.81 7.63 29.89
C VAL A 269 -33.09 8.47 29.79
N ILE A 270 -33.87 8.46 30.85
CA ILE A 270 -35.08 9.27 31.02
C ILE A 270 -34.76 10.32 32.09
N ILE A 271 -34.90 11.60 31.73
CA ILE A 271 -34.69 12.72 32.64
C ILE A 271 -36.03 13.06 33.29
N ASP A 272 -36.26 12.57 34.49
CA ASP A 272 -37.56 12.57 35.15
C ASP A 272 -38.13 13.97 35.39
N ASN A 273 -37.26 14.95 35.66
CA ASN A 273 -37.64 16.34 35.88
C ASN A 273 -37.55 17.23 34.62
N TYR A 274 -37.37 16.65 33.42
CA TYR A 274 -37.46 17.41 32.16
C TYR A 274 -38.88 17.30 31.56
N PRO A 275 -39.53 18.41 31.14
CA PRO A 275 -40.91 18.37 30.66
C PRO A 275 -41.12 17.45 29.46
N GLU A 276 -42.24 16.72 29.48
CA GLU A 276 -42.61 15.83 28.38
C GLU A 276 -42.96 16.64 27.12
N GLY A 277 -42.50 16.18 25.96
CA GLY A 277 -42.70 16.85 24.67
C GLY A 277 -41.83 18.10 24.44
N GLN A 278 -41.10 18.58 25.45
CA GLN A 278 -40.16 19.69 25.27
C GLN A 278 -38.89 19.21 24.56
N VAL A 279 -38.45 19.99 23.57
CA VAL A 279 -37.15 19.85 22.91
C VAL A 279 -36.47 21.21 22.91
N GLU A 280 -35.19 21.21 23.26
CA GLU A 280 -34.35 22.38 23.28
C GLU A 280 -33.17 22.19 22.34
N GLU A 281 -32.83 23.21 21.57
CA GLU A 281 -31.63 23.17 20.73
C GLU A 281 -30.44 23.78 21.47
N ILE A 282 -29.39 22.96 21.62
CA ILE A 282 -28.14 23.38 22.24
C ILE A 282 -27.09 23.65 21.17
N ASP A 283 -26.47 24.84 21.23
CA ASP A 283 -25.33 25.19 20.40
C ASP A 283 -24.08 24.41 20.84
N CYS A 284 -23.66 23.47 20.00
CA CYS A 284 -22.43 22.72 20.19
C CYS A 284 -21.35 23.23 19.23
N PRO A 285 -20.14 23.57 19.70
CA PRO A 285 -19.04 23.90 18.80
C PRO A 285 -18.73 22.70 17.89
N ILE A 286 -18.54 22.96 16.60
CA ILE A 286 -18.14 21.93 15.63
C ILE A 286 -16.72 21.44 15.94
N HIS A 287 -15.86 22.32 16.45
CA HIS A 287 -14.51 21.98 16.85
C HIS A 287 -14.12 22.74 18.12
N PRO A 288 -13.59 22.08 19.16
CA PRO A 288 -13.32 22.73 20.46
C PRO A 288 -12.23 23.82 20.39
N GLN A 289 -11.28 23.69 19.47
CA GLN A 289 -10.15 24.61 19.31
C GLN A 289 -10.26 25.51 18.06
N LYS A 290 -11.35 25.39 17.27
CA LYS A 290 -11.51 26.10 15.99
C LYS A 290 -12.87 26.77 15.90
N PRO A 291 -13.06 27.93 16.57
CA PRO A 291 -14.32 28.67 16.56
C PRO A 291 -14.78 29.05 15.15
N GLU A 292 -13.85 29.21 14.20
CA GLU A 292 -14.12 29.52 12.80
C GLU A 292 -14.90 28.43 12.07
N MET A 293 -14.89 27.18 12.57
CA MET A 293 -15.74 26.10 12.06
C MET A 293 -17.21 26.26 12.49
N GLY A 294 -17.52 27.19 13.39
CA GLY A 294 -18.87 27.50 13.84
C GLY A 294 -19.45 26.49 14.84
N THR A 295 -20.77 26.57 15.00
CA THR A 295 -21.56 25.73 15.90
C THR A 295 -22.62 24.95 15.14
N ARG A 296 -23.17 23.91 15.77
CA ARG A 296 -24.32 23.15 15.30
C ARG A 296 -25.36 23.02 16.41
N LYS A 297 -26.62 23.10 16.05
CA LYS A 297 -27.75 22.86 16.96
C LYS A 297 -27.90 21.36 17.20
N VAL A 298 -27.95 20.95 18.46
CA VAL A 298 -28.20 19.55 18.86
C VAL A 298 -29.46 19.52 19.74
N PRO A 299 -30.47 18.70 19.40
CA PRO A 299 -31.68 18.60 20.20
C PRO A 299 -31.40 17.88 21.52
N PHE A 300 -31.87 18.49 22.61
CA PHE A 300 -31.93 17.92 23.93
C PHE A 300 -33.39 17.71 24.31
N SER A 301 -33.70 16.56 24.89
CA SER A 301 -35.06 16.20 25.26
C SER A 301 -35.08 15.34 26.53
N ARG A 302 -36.28 15.04 27.02
CA ARG A 302 -36.49 14.14 28.16
C ARG A 302 -35.83 12.77 28.00
N VAL A 303 -35.76 12.25 26.77
CA VAL A 303 -35.19 10.93 26.49
C VAL A 303 -33.91 11.10 25.70
N ILE A 304 -32.80 10.60 26.25
CA ILE A 304 -31.49 10.62 25.61
C ILE A 304 -30.88 9.21 25.61
N TYR A 305 -29.79 9.06 24.87
CA TYR A 305 -28.97 7.86 24.87
C TYR A 305 -27.55 8.21 25.30
N ILE A 306 -26.97 7.35 26.12
CA ILE A 306 -25.55 7.38 26.49
C ILE A 306 -24.91 6.07 26.08
N GLU A 307 -23.58 6.02 26.04
CA GLU A 307 -22.88 4.74 25.92
C GLU A 307 -23.15 3.87 27.15
N ASN A 308 -23.40 2.59 26.92
CA ASN A 308 -23.61 1.62 27.98
C ASN A 308 -22.44 1.62 28.99
N ASP A 309 -21.20 1.73 28.50
CA ASP A 309 -19.97 1.77 29.30
C ASP A 309 -19.81 3.05 30.15
N ASP A 310 -20.60 4.10 29.86
CA ASP A 310 -20.63 5.35 30.64
C ASP A 310 -21.55 5.26 31.87
N PHE A 311 -22.13 4.08 32.13
CA PHE A 311 -22.84 3.76 33.37
C PHE A 311 -22.22 2.54 34.08
N MET A 312 -22.13 2.62 35.41
CA MET A 312 -21.70 1.47 36.22
C MET A 312 -22.41 1.47 37.59
N GLU A 313 -23.05 0.35 37.93
CA GLU A 313 -23.76 0.20 39.21
C GLU A 313 -22.83 0.21 40.42
N ASN A 314 -21.65 -0.41 40.29
CA ASN A 314 -20.66 -0.50 41.35
C ASN A 314 -19.34 0.15 40.92
N PRO A 315 -19.30 1.49 40.80
CA PRO A 315 -18.18 2.19 40.19
C PRO A 315 -16.95 2.19 41.12
N PRO A 316 -15.76 1.80 40.64
CA PRO A 316 -14.53 1.93 41.42
C PRO A 316 -14.22 3.40 41.71
N LYS A 317 -13.40 3.68 42.73
CA LYS A 317 -13.10 5.07 43.17
C LYS A 317 -12.65 6.00 42.03
N LYS A 318 -11.85 5.50 41.08
CA LYS A 318 -11.32 6.27 39.94
C LYS A 318 -12.28 6.37 38.74
N TYR A 319 -13.46 5.75 38.78
CA TYR A 319 -14.46 5.88 37.73
C TYR A 319 -14.97 7.33 37.68
N LYS A 320 -15.20 7.89 36.49
CA LYS A 320 -15.58 9.30 36.30
C LYS A 320 -16.93 9.48 35.59
N ARG A 321 -17.65 8.39 35.30
CA ARG A 321 -18.94 8.44 34.61
C ARG A 321 -20.09 8.14 35.57
N LEU A 322 -21.29 7.95 35.01
CA LEU A 322 -22.54 7.86 35.76
C LEU A 322 -22.58 6.59 36.62
N GLY A 323 -23.09 6.73 37.84
CA GLY A 323 -23.29 5.62 38.76
C GLY A 323 -24.06 6.08 39.99
N PRO A 324 -24.43 5.17 40.90
CA PRO A 324 -25.17 5.51 42.11
C PRO A 324 -24.45 6.58 42.95
N GLY A 325 -25.19 7.63 43.32
CA GLY A 325 -24.69 8.76 44.11
C GLY A 325 -23.72 9.69 43.37
N ARG A 326 -23.57 9.57 42.04
CA ARG A 326 -22.69 10.40 41.22
C ARG A 326 -23.47 11.26 40.24
N GLU A 327 -22.88 12.40 39.92
CA GLU A 327 -23.35 13.34 38.91
C GLU A 327 -22.34 13.39 37.77
N VAL A 328 -22.83 13.51 36.53
CA VAL A 328 -22.00 13.60 35.33
C VAL A 328 -22.49 14.71 34.41
N ARG A 329 -21.56 15.42 33.78
CA ARG A 329 -21.88 16.42 32.77
C ARG A 329 -22.09 15.75 31.40
N LEU A 330 -23.25 15.97 30.81
CA LEU A 330 -23.47 15.67 29.39
C LEU A 330 -22.69 16.68 28.55
N ARG A 331 -22.04 16.19 27.48
CA ARG A 331 -21.17 17.03 26.64
C ARG A 331 -21.95 18.23 26.08
N ASN A 332 -21.44 19.43 26.34
CA ASN A 332 -22.05 20.72 25.97
C ASN A 332 -23.49 20.93 26.50
N SER A 333 -23.90 20.19 27.52
CA SER A 333 -25.27 20.21 28.04
C SER A 333 -25.23 20.17 29.58
N TYR A 334 -26.32 19.75 30.21
CA TYR A 334 -26.54 19.78 31.65
C TYR A 334 -25.77 18.69 32.41
N VAL A 335 -25.66 18.88 33.72
CA VAL A 335 -25.27 17.83 34.66
C VAL A 335 -26.50 16.99 35.00
N ILE A 336 -26.35 15.67 34.97
CA ILE A 336 -27.38 14.70 35.35
C ILE A 336 -26.96 13.86 36.56
N LYS A 337 -27.95 13.42 37.33
CA LYS A 337 -27.80 12.57 38.51
C LYS A 337 -28.66 11.32 38.38
N LEU A 338 -28.09 10.15 38.69
CA LEU A 338 -28.86 8.91 38.73
C LEU A 338 -29.84 8.91 39.91
N VAL A 339 -31.10 8.57 39.63
CA VAL A 339 -32.15 8.34 40.63
C VAL A 339 -32.42 6.85 40.79
N SER A 340 -32.71 6.16 39.69
CA SER A 340 -33.02 4.73 39.72
C SER A 340 -32.66 4.05 38.40
N THR A 341 -32.67 2.72 38.41
CA THR A 341 -32.43 1.90 37.24
C THR A 341 -33.59 0.95 37.04
N LYS A 342 -34.00 0.75 35.80
CA LYS A 342 -34.95 -0.29 35.43
C LYS A 342 -34.18 -1.46 34.83
N LYS A 343 -34.40 -2.64 35.39
CA LYS A 343 -33.71 -3.86 34.98
C LYS A 343 -34.64 -4.83 34.30
N ASN A 344 -34.07 -5.67 33.46
CA ASN A 344 -34.73 -6.86 32.97
C ASN A 344 -34.82 -7.88 34.12
N GLU A 345 -36.04 -8.32 34.45
CA GLU A 345 -36.29 -9.24 35.57
C GLU A 345 -35.62 -10.61 35.38
N SER A 346 -35.40 -11.04 34.13
CA SER A 346 -34.82 -12.35 33.81
C SER A 346 -33.29 -12.32 33.71
N THR A 347 -32.70 -11.24 33.17
CA THR A 347 -31.25 -11.17 32.92
C THR A 347 -30.50 -10.29 33.93
N GLY A 348 -31.21 -9.44 34.68
CA GLY A 348 -30.60 -8.44 35.56
C GLY A 348 -29.93 -7.28 34.81
N GLU A 349 -30.00 -7.24 33.48
CA GLU A 349 -29.41 -6.19 32.65
C GLU A 349 -30.18 -4.87 32.83
N VAL A 350 -29.46 -3.76 32.84
CA VAL A 350 -30.05 -2.42 32.95
C VAL A 350 -30.61 -1.99 31.60
N LEU A 351 -31.92 -1.77 31.55
CA LEU A 351 -32.65 -1.38 30.34
C LEU A 351 -32.74 0.14 30.20
N GLU A 352 -33.04 0.82 31.30
CA GLU A 352 -33.30 2.27 31.32
C GLU A 352 -32.74 2.88 32.60
N LEU A 353 -32.14 4.06 32.47
CA LEU A 353 -31.70 4.88 33.58
C LEU A 353 -32.68 6.02 33.81
N HIS A 354 -33.11 6.19 35.05
CA HIS A 354 -33.90 7.33 35.48
C HIS A 354 -32.98 8.32 36.17
N CYS A 355 -32.92 9.53 35.63
CA CYS A 355 -32.02 10.59 36.09
C CYS A 355 -32.79 11.89 36.32
N THR A 356 -32.22 12.79 37.12
CA THR A 356 -32.60 14.20 37.13
C THR A 356 -31.51 15.05 36.49
N TYR A 357 -31.85 16.19 35.94
CA TYR A 357 -30.89 17.20 35.48
C TYR A 357 -30.92 18.44 36.37
N ASP A 358 -29.80 19.16 36.40
CA ASP A 358 -29.68 20.47 37.04
C ASP A 358 -29.82 21.60 35.98
N PRO A 359 -30.91 22.40 35.99
CA PRO A 359 -31.15 23.48 35.04
C PRO A 359 -30.07 24.57 35.03
N ASP A 360 -29.39 24.80 36.14
CA ASP A 360 -28.44 25.91 36.30
C ASP A 360 -27.07 25.59 35.69
N THR A 361 -26.87 24.36 35.23
CA THR A 361 -25.56 23.88 34.77
C THR A 361 -25.31 24.03 33.28
N ARG A 362 -26.23 24.62 32.50
CA ARG A 362 -26.17 24.70 31.03
C ARG A 362 -24.88 25.35 30.51
N ASN A 363 -24.44 26.44 31.13
CA ASN A 363 -23.34 27.28 30.65
C ASN A 363 -22.06 27.17 31.49
N ALA A 364 -21.98 26.17 32.37
CA ALA A 364 -20.90 26.04 33.37
C ALA A 364 -19.77 25.08 32.95
#